data_AF-A0A857DCU7-F1
#
_entry.id   AF-A0A857DCU7-F1
#
_cell.length_a   1.000
_cell.length_b   1.000
_cell.length_c   1.000
_cell.angle_alpha   90.00
_cell.angle_beta   90.00
_cell.angle_gamma   90.00
#
_symmetry.space_group_name_H-M   'P 1'
#
loop_
_entity.id
_entity.type
_entity.pdbx_description
1 polymer ?
#
loop_
_entity_poly.entity_id
_entity_poly.type
_entity_poly.pdbx_seq_one_letter_code
_entity_poly.pdbx_strand_id
1 'polypeptide(L)'
;MDKKVADIEKLKLLAEQLIEAKKEVSELNARIKEIVKNTEIEINEPLSNGGRVTYTLVQPKPSFDFKAFSAFLYGSMKAGANYTVEELDSKMDEFKVIKDPKWSLKIKK
;
A
#
# COMPACT_ATOMS: atom_id res chain seq x y z
N MET A 1 41.85 -0.18 -3.65
CA MET A 1 40.51 -0.44 -3.09
C MET A 1 40.48 -1.89 -2.62
N ASP A 2 40.68 -2.12 -1.32
CA ASP A 2 40.62 -3.47 -0.74
C ASP A 2 39.19 -3.99 -0.75
N LYS A 3 38.94 -5.03 -1.55
CA LYS A 3 37.66 -5.75 -1.52
C LYS A 3 37.62 -6.57 -0.23
N LYS A 4 36.80 -6.17 0.73
CA LYS A 4 36.48 -7.03 1.88
C LYS A 4 35.79 -8.29 1.37
N VAL A 5 36.39 -9.45 1.66
CA VAL A 5 35.77 -10.75 1.41
C VAL A 5 34.63 -10.92 2.40
N ALA A 6 33.42 -11.20 1.89
CA ALA A 6 32.25 -11.45 2.74
C ALA A 6 32.37 -12.82 3.40
N ASP A 7 32.10 -12.89 4.70
CA ASP A 7 31.97 -14.14 5.44
C ASP A 7 30.65 -14.81 5.06
N ILE A 8 30.75 -15.85 4.23
CA ILE A 8 29.60 -16.57 3.67
C ILE A 8 28.85 -17.36 4.75
N GLU A 9 29.53 -17.90 5.75
CA GLU A 9 28.90 -18.69 6.80
C GLU A 9 28.04 -17.78 7.69
N LYS A 10 28.59 -16.63 8.07
CA LYS A 10 27.83 -15.62 8.81
C LYS A 10 26.63 -15.09 8.01
N LEU A 11 26.78 -14.92 6.70
CA LEU A 11 25.68 -14.48 5.84
C LEU A 11 24.54 -15.50 5.80
N LYS A 12 24.86 -16.79 5.65
CA LYS A 12 23.85 -17.87 5.63
C LYS A 12 23.09 -17.94 6.94
N LEU A 13 23.81 -17.90 8.08
CA LEU A 13 23.19 -17.92 9.40
C LEU A 13 22.22 -16.74 9.58
N LEU A 14 22.61 -15.53 9.18
CA LEU A 14 21.74 -14.36 9.25
C LEU A 14 20.54 -14.47 8.30
N ALA A 15 20.71 -15.08 7.11
CA ALA A 15 19.63 -15.28 6.17
C ALA A 15 18.57 -16.26 6.71
N GLU A 16 19.00 -17.35 7.35
CA GLU A 16 18.12 -18.32 8.02
C GLU A 16 17.34 -17.67 9.16
N GLN A 17 18.02 -16.91 10.03
CA GLN A 17 17.37 -16.14 11.11
C GLN A 17 16.36 -15.12 10.57
N LEU A 18 16.69 -14.45 9.47
CA LEU A 18 15.78 -13.50 8.83
C LEU A 18 14.53 -14.18 8.28
N ILE A 19 14.66 -15.38 7.71
CA ILE A 19 13.52 -16.15 7.20
C ILE A 19 12.58 -16.52 8.36
N GLU A 20 13.11 -17.02 9.48
CA GLU A 20 12.28 -17.37 10.64
C GLU A 20 11.61 -16.13 11.23
N ALA A 21 12.36 -15.03 11.43
CA ALA A 21 11.80 -13.78 11.93
C ALA A 21 10.68 -13.23 11.02
N LYS A 22 10.80 -13.36 9.69
CA LYS A 22 9.74 -12.97 8.75
C LYS A 22 8.47 -13.80 8.94
N LYS A 23 8.62 -15.09 9.20
CA LYS A 23 7.49 -15.99 9.47
C LYS A 23 6.79 -15.58 10.77
N GLU A 24 7.53 -15.39 11.86
CA GLU A 24 6.99 -14.90 13.13
C GLU A 24 6.25 -13.56 12.97
N VAL A 25 6.84 -12.61 12.24
CA VAL A 25 6.20 -11.32 11.93
C VAL A 25 4.90 -11.51 11.16
N SER A 26 4.86 -12.42 10.19
CA SER A 26 3.65 -12.73 9.43
C SER A 26 2.54 -13.29 10.33
N GLU A 27 2.89 -14.24 11.20
CA GLU A 27 1.95 -14.86 12.15
C GLU A 27 1.41 -13.84 13.16
N LEU A 28 2.27 -12.99 13.73
CA LEU A 28 1.85 -11.91 14.63
C LEU A 28 0.90 -10.94 13.93
N ASN A 29 1.24 -10.52 12.70
CA ASN A 29 0.36 -9.64 11.91
C ASN A 29 -1.01 -10.27 11.64
N ALA A 30 -1.07 -11.58 11.39
CA ALA A 30 -2.34 -12.27 11.20
C ALA A 30 -3.19 -12.26 12.49
N ARG A 31 -2.58 -12.56 13.64
CA ARG A 31 -3.26 -12.53 14.94
C ARG A 31 -3.77 -11.14 15.29
N ILE A 32 -2.97 -10.09 15.08
CA ILE A 32 -3.39 -8.71 15.37
C ILE A 32 -4.56 -8.31 14.46
N LYS A 33 -4.51 -8.67 13.18
CA LYS A 33 -5.62 -8.41 12.25
C LYS A 33 -6.90 -9.12 12.65
N GLU A 34 -6.80 -10.35 13.16
CA GLU A 34 -7.97 -11.09 13.62
C GLU A 34 -8.61 -10.44 14.85
N ILE A 35 -7.81 -9.84 15.75
CA ILE A 35 -8.32 -9.10 16.93
C ILE A 35 -9.16 -7.89 16.53
N VAL A 36 -8.70 -7.12 15.54
CA VAL A 36 -9.42 -5.90 15.08
C VAL A 36 -10.44 -6.17 13.98
N LYS A 37 -10.61 -7.43 13.59
CA LYS A 37 -11.53 -7.82 12.53
C LYS A 37 -12.95 -7.49 12.96
N ASN A 38 -13.72 -6.91 12.03
CA ASN A 38 -15.11 -6.49 12.27
C ASN A 38 -15.28 -5.50 13.43
N THR A 39 -14.22 -4.81 13.84
CA THR A 39 -14.27 -3.78 14.87
C THR A 39 -14.38 -2.41 14.19
N GLU A 40 -15.32 -1.58 14.65
CA GLU A 40 -15.51 -0.21 14.14
C GLU A 40 -15.02 0.86 15.12
N ILE A 41 -14.08 0.47 15.98
CA ILE A 41 -13.54 1.31 17.04
C ILE A 41 -12.14 1.74 16.65
N GLU A 42 -11.84 3.03 16.76
CA GLU A 42 -10.49 3.52 16.56
C GLU A 42 -9.59 3.15 17.74
N ILE A 43 -8.38 2.68 17.43
CA ILE A 43 -7.35 2.35 18.42
C ILE A 43 -6.17 3.27 18.19
N ASN A 44 -5.66 3.87 19.25
CA ASN A 44 -4.48 4.72 19.16
C ASN A 44 -3.68 4.67 20.46
N GLU A 45 -2.98 3.56 20.68
CA GLU A 45 -2.38 3.22 21.97
C GLU A 45 -0.85 3.11 21.90
N PRO A 46 -0.11 3.61 22.91
CA PRO A 46 1.33 3.41 23.00
C PRO A 46 1.66 1.97 23.39
N LEU A 47 2.82 1.49 22.95
CA LEU A 47 3.39 0.20 23.32
C LEU A 47 4.47 0.38 24.38
N SER A 48 4.66 -0.63 25.22
CA SER A 48 5.65 -0.61 26.32
C SER A 48 7.10 -0.42 25.86
N ASN A 49 7.40 -0.75 24.60
CA ASN A 49 8.73 -0.60 23.99
C ASN A 49 8.94 0.75 23.27
N GLY A 50 8.05 1.73 23.50
CA GLY A 50 8.09 3.05 22.89
C GLY A 50 7.39 3.15 21.53
N GLY A 51 6.88 2.04 20.99
CA GLY A 51 6.10 2.06 19.75
C GLY A 51 4.65 2.52 19.93
N ARG A 52 3.86 2.43 18.86
CA ARG A 52 2.44 2.77 18.85
C ARG A 52 1.65 1.86 17.91
N VAL A 53 0.47 1.46 18.35
CA VAL A 53 -0.53 0.78 17.52
C VAL A 53 -1.63 1.77 17.16
N THR A 54 -1.97 1.86 15.88
CA THR A 54 -3.03 2.71 15.37
C THR A 54 -3.95 1.90 14.46
N TYR A 55 -5.24 1.89 14.74
CA TYR A 55 -6.29 1.34 13.90
C TYR A 55 -7.33 2.43 13.67
N THR A 56 -7.46 2.91 12.43
CA THR A 56 -8.29 4.09 12.11
C THR A 56 -9.00 3.91 10.79
N LEU A 57 -10.15 4.55 10.62
CA LEU A 57 -10.85 4.58 9.35
C LEU A 57 -10.18 5.62 8.45
N VAL A 58 -9.56 5.15 7.36
CA VAL A 58 -8.86 6.03 6.42
C VAL A 58 -9.72 6.24 5.19
N GLN A 59 -10.01 7.50 4.86
CA GLN A 59 -10.52 7.88 3.54
C GLN A 59 -9.34 7.97 2.57
N PRO A 60 -9.18 7.03 1.62
CA PRO A 60 -8.09 7.09 0.68
C PRO A 60 -8.28 8.30 -0.25
N LYS A 61 -7.19 8.97 -0.61
CA LYS A 61 -7.25 10.00 -1.66
C LYS A 61 -7.75 9.36 -2.96
N PRO A 62 -8.61 10.05 -3.73
CA PRO A 62 -8.98 9.62 -5.07
C PRO A 62 -7.72 9.37 -5.90
N SER A 63 -7.73 8.29 -6.67
CA SER A 63 -6.66 7.98 -7.63
C SER A 63 -7.19 8.09 -9.03
N PHE A 64 -6.31 8.24 -10.01
CA PHE A 64 -6.69 8.31 -11.41
C PHE A 64 -6.38 7.00 -12.12
N ASP A 65 -7.32 6.48 -12.92
CA ASP A 65 -7.09 5.29 -13.74
C ASP A 65 -6.46 5.68 -15.08
N PHE A 66 -5.14 5.81 -15.07
CA PHE A 66 -4.36 6.11 -16.27
C PHE A 66 -4.48 5.05 -17.36
N LYS A 67 -4.72 3.79 -17.01
CA LYS A 67 -4.81 2.69 -17.97
C LYS A 67 -6.12 2.78 -18.75
N ALA A 68 -7.23 2.95 -18.04
CA ALA A 68 -8.54 3.15 -18.66
C ALA A 68 -8.56 4.45 -19.49
N PHE A 69 -7.99 5.53 -18.97
CA PHE A 69 -7.93 6.81 -19.69
C PHE A 69 -7.09 6.70 -20.98
N SER A 70 -5.92 6.05 -20.92
CA SER A 70 -5.08 5.86 -22.11
C SER A 70 -5.76 4.99 -23.17
N ALA A 71 -6.51 3.96 -22.76
CA ALA A 71 -7.29 3.13 -23.66
C ALA A 71 -8.43 3.94 -24.32
N PHE A 72 -9.11 4.78 -23.54
CA PHE A 72 -10.14 5.70 -24.04
C PHE A 72 -9.57 6.70 -25.08
N LEU A 73 -8.44 7.34 -24.78
CA LEU A 73 -7.81 8.27 -25.71
C LEU A 73 -7.40 7.58 -27.01
N TYR A 74 -6.77 6.41 -26.90
CA TYR A 74 -6.35 5.64 -28.07
C TYR A 74 -7.54 5.21 -28.95
N GLY A 75 -8.63 4.76 -28.33
CA GLY A 75 -9.87 4.42 -29.05
C GLY A 75 -10.50 5.63 -29.73
N SER A 76 -10.54 6.77 -29.05
CA SER A 76 -11.09 8.01 -29.58
C SER A 76 -10.26 8.55 -30.75
N MET A 77 -8.93 8.49 -30.65
CA MET A 77 -8.03 8.87 -31.75
C MET A 77 -8.24 7.99 -32.98
N LYS A 78 -8.42 6.68 -32.81
CA LYS A 78 -8.75 5.77 -33.93
C LYS A 78 -10.09 6.10 -34.59
N ALA A 79 -11.05 6.58 -33.82
CA ALA A 79 -12.35 7.01 -34.32
C ALA A 79 -12.32 8.41 -34.99
N GLY A 80 -11.15 9.07 -35.00
CA GLY A 80 -10.99 10.42 -35.57
C GLY A 80 -11.51 11.55 -34.69
N ALA A 81 -11.76 11.28 -33.40
CA ALA A 81 -12.18 12.31 -32.46
C ALA A 81 -11.04 13.27 -32.14
N ASN A 82 -11.33 14.56 -32.14
CA ASN A 82 -10.45 15.61 -31.64
C ASN A 82 -11.14 16.29 -30.46
N TYR A 83 -10.52 16.24 -29.29
CA TYR A 83 -11.01 16.90 -28.09
C TYR A 83 -10.27 18.22 -27.89
N THR A 84 -11.02 19.25 -27.51
CA THR A 84 -10.47 20.46 -26.91
C THR A 84 -9.91 20.14 -25.51
N VAL A 85 -9.15 21.08 -24.94
CA VAL A 85 -8.57 20.92 -23.60
C VAL A 85 -9.69 20.79 -22.56
N GLU A 86 -10.74 21.59 -22.69
CA GLU A 86 -11.88 21.63 -21.78
C GLU A 86 -12.71 20.31 -21.82
N GLU A 87 -12.85 19.72 -23.00
CA GLU A 87 -13.51 18.41 -23.16
C GLU A 87 -12.67 17.28 -22.57
N LEU A 88 -11.34 17.35 -22.72
CA LEU A 88 -10.42 16.36 -22.17
C LEU A 88 -10.44 16.42 -20.64
N ASP A 89 -10.40 17.61 -20.05
CA ASP A 89 -10.49 17.82 -18.61
C ASP A 89 -11.82 17.27 -18.04
N SER A 90 -12.92 17.53 -18.74
CA SER A 90 -14.24 16.99 -18.36
C SER A 90 -14.27 15.46 -18.43
N LYS A 91 -13.62 14.86 -19.45
CA LYS A 91 -13.54 13.41 -19.59
C LYS A 91 -12.61 12.78 -18.56
N MET A 92 -11.54 13.46 -18.16
CA MET A 92 -10.62 12.97 -17.13
C MET A 92 -11.33 12.75 -15.78
N ASP A 93 -12.34 13.54 -15.45
CA ASP A 93 -13.11 13.36 -14.23
C ASP A 93 -13.81 11.99 -14.15
N GLU A 94 -14.21 11.42 -15.29
CA GLU A 94 -14.82 10.08 -15.39
C GLU A 94 -13.84 8.95 -15.00
N PHE A 95 -12.53 9.21 -15.03
CA PHE A 95 -11.48 8.24 -14.69
C PHE A 95 -10.93 8.42 -13.27
N LYS A 96 -11.52 9.33 -12.49
CA LYS A 96 -11.24 9.44 -11.05
C LYS A 96 -11.86 8.25 -10.33
N VAL A 97 -11.00 7.41 -9.76
CA VAL A 97 -11.37 6.30 -8.91
C VAL A 97 -11.47 6.79 -7.47
N ILE A 98 -12.70 6.98 -7.02
CA ILE A 98 -13.03 7.17 -5.61
C ILE A 98 -12.91 5.79 -4.94
N LYS A 99 -12.16 5.72 -3.85
CA LYS A 99 -11.98 4.49 -3.08
C LYS A 99 -12.78 4.60 -1.80
N ASP A 100 -13.50 3.54 -1.48
CA ASP A 100 -14.25 3.49 -0.23
C ASP A 100 -13.34 3.66 0.98
N PRO A 101 -13.85 4.30 2.06
CA PRO A 101 -13.16 4.34 3.34
C PRO A 101 -12.80 2.93 3.78
N LYS A 102 -11.57 2.76 4.27
CA LYS A 102 -11.10 1.46 4.74
C LYS A 102 -10.38 1.59 6.07
N TRP A 103 -10.60 0.60 6.93
CA TRP A 103 -9.85 0.48 8.16
C TRP A 103 -8.37 0.18 7.89
N SER A 104 -7.49 0.90 8.57
CA SER A 104 -6.03 0.77 8.42
C SER A 104 -5.39 0.52 9.78
N LEU A 105 -4.73 -0.63 9.91
CA LEU A 105 -3.85 -0.98 11.02
C LEU A 105 -2.40 -0.55 10.71
N LYS A 106 -1.77 0.16 11.63
CA LYS A 106 -0.35 0.56 11.56
C LYS A 106 0.29 0.32 12.92
N ILE A 107 1.50 -0.26 12.89
CA ILE A 107 2.35 -0.43 14.06
C ILE A 107 3.67 0.26 13.75
N LYS A 108 4.05 1.22 14.58
CA LYS A 108 5.30 1.98 14.43
C LYS A 108 6.13 1.86 15.70
N LYS A 109 7.46 1.94 15.55
CA LYS A 109 8.40 2.14 16.64
C LYS A 109 8.88 3.58 16.62
#